data_AF-A0A1F5AWJ0-F1
#
_entry.id   AF-A0A1F5AWJ0-F1
#
_cell.length_a   1.000
_cell.length_b   1.000
_cell.length_c   1.000
_cell.angle_alpha   90.00
_cell.angle_beta   90.00
_cell.angle_gamma   90.00
#
_symmetry.space_group_name_H-M   'P 1'
#
loop_
_entity.id
_entity.type
_entity.pdbx_description
1 polymer ?
#
loop_
_entity_poly.entity_id
_entity_poly.type
_entity_poly.pdbx_seq_one_letter_code
_entity_poly.pdbx_strand_id
1 'polypeptide(L)' 'MKTATSPTESTPVEIKNTSRHFFYYCPKLDLWALGRTREEAEMTLREEIRLLLTKCRDYLDSSESLNGSGYPMVEIRPS' A
#
# COMPACT_ATOMS: atom_id res chain seq x y z
N MET A 1 45.54 -21.24 -6.25
CA MET A 1 45.19 -21.27 -4.82
C MET A 1 44.92 -19.85 -4.35
N LYS A 2 43.68 -19.61 -3.90
CA LYS A 2 43.14 -18.49 -3.10
C LYS A 2 43.52 -17.05 -3.52
N THR A 3 42.66 -16.44 -4.34
CA THR A 3 42.49 -14.99 -4.40
C THR A 3 41.71 -14.53 -3.15
N ALA A 4 42.29 -13.60 -2.40
CA ALA A 4 41.64 -12.99 -1.25
C ALA A 4 40.62 -11.96 -1.75
N THR A 5 39.33 -12.28 -1.61
CA THR A 5 38.24 -11.31 -1.78
C THR A 5 38.20 -10.42 -0.54
N SER A 6 38.63 -9.16 -0.69
CA SER A 6 38.37 -8.14 0.32
C SER A 6 36.87 -7.89 0.42
N PRO A 7 36.32 -7.69 1.64
CA PRO A 7 34.93 -7.30 1.79
C PRO A 7 34.78 -5.86 1.29
N THR A 8 33.96 -5.66 0.27
CA THR A 8 33.51 -4.33 -0.12
C THR A 8 32.68 -3.77 1.02
N GLU A 9 33.28 -2.90 1.84
CA GLU A 9 32.54 -2.08 2.79
C GLU A 9 31.52 -1.27 2.00
N SER A 10 30.24 -1.59 2.17
CA SER A 10 29.14 -0.77 1.67
C SER A 10 29.17 0.54 2.46
N THR A 11 29.78 1.55 1.87
CA THR A 11 29.68 2.92 2.37
C THR A 11 28.20 3.30 2.50
N PRO A 12 27.79 3.92 3.62
CA PRO A 12 26.42 4.39 3.75
C PRO A 12 26.15 5.36 2.62
N VAL A 13 25.15 5.04 1.79
CA VAL A 13 24.68 5.92 0.73
C VAL A 13 24.24 7.21 1.41
N GLU A 14 25.02 8.29 1.23
CA GLU A 14 24.56 9.63 1.56
C GLU A 14 23.34 9.91 0.67
N ILE A 15 22.15 9.66 1.20
CA ILE A 15 20.90 10.05 0.58
C ILE A 15 20.88 11.57 0.66
N LYS A 16 21.45 12.22 -0.35
CA LYS A 16 21.26 13.65 -0.61
C LYS A 16 19.78 13.85 -0.87
N ASN A 17 19.04 14.17 0.19
CA ASN A 17 17.63 14.47 0.15
C ASN A 17 17.43 15.84 -0.50
N THR A 18 17.56 15.92 -1.83
CA THR A 18 17.47 17.15 -2.62
C THR A 18 16.12 17.31 -3.32
N SER A 19 15.27 16.29 -3.34
CA SER A 19 13.94 16.35 -3.94
C SER A 19 12.92 16.82 -2.92
N ARG A 20 12.33 18.00 -3.16
CA ARG A 20 11.14 18.45 -2.46
C ARG A 20 9.98 17.51 -2.82
N HIS A 21 9.29 16.99 -1.82
CA HIS A 21 8.09 16.18 -2.00
C HIS A 21 6.89 16.91 -1.38
N PHE A 22 5.71 16.61 -1.90
CA PHE A 22 4.42 17.06 -1.40
C PHE A 22 3.68 15.87 -0.80
N PHE A 23 3.07 16.09 0.37
CA PHE A 23 2.34 15.07 1.12
C PHE A 23 0.91 15.53 1.32
N TYR A 24 -0.05 14.64 1.02
CA TYR A 24 -1.44 14.81 1.40
C TYR A 24 -1.89 13.66 2.30
N TYR A 25 -2.70 13.99 3.31
CA TYR A 25 -3.30 13.03 4.23
C TYR A 25 -4.80 13.27 4.35
N CYS A 26 -5.58 12.21 4.22
CA CYS A 26 -7.02 12.17 4.44
C CYS A 26 -7.30 11.35 5.71
N PRO A 27 -7.39 11.99 6.89
CA PRO A 27 -7.53 11.28 8.18
C PRO A 27 -8.83 10.49 8.30
N LYS A 28 -9.90 10.91 7.61
CA LYS A 28 -11.20 10.24 7.66
C LYS A 28 -11.17 8.84 7.03
N LEU A 29 -10.26 8.61 6.09
CA LEU A 29 -10.13 7.35 5.36
C LEU A 29 -8.80 6.64 5.66
N ASP A 30 -7.97 7.25 6.53
CA ASP A 30 -6.58 6.86 6.79
C ASP A 30 -5.75 6.62 5.52
N LEU A 31 -5.95 7.49 4.52
CA LEU A 31 -5.23 7.45 3.24
C LEU A 31 -4.24 8.60 3.15
N TRP A 32 -3.11 8.36 2.50
CA TRP A 32 -2.11 9.38 2.23
C TRP A 32 -1.46 9.18 0.86
N ALA A 33 -0.84 10.25 0.35
CA ALA A 33 -0.09 10.20 -0.90
C ALA A 33 1.12 11.13 -0.86
N LEU A 34 2.13 10.77 -1.66
CA LEU A 34 3.34 11.55 -1.88
C LEU A 34 3.51 11.83 -3.37
N GLY A 35 4.06 13.00 -3.72
CA GLY A 35 4.38 13.37 -5.10
C GLY A 35 5.53 14.36 -5.16
N ARG A 36 6.18 14.48 -6.33
CA ARG A 36 7.24 15.47 -6.60
C ARG A 36 6.65 16.85 -6.85
N THR A 37 5.40 16.89 -7.34
CA THR A 37 4.57 18.10 -7.43
C THR A 37 3.33 17.98 -6.56
N ARG A 38 2.66 19.11 -6.33
CA ARG A 38 1.39 19.14 -5.60
C ARG A 38 0.30 18.39 -6.36
N GLU A 39 0.26 18.56 -7.67
CA GLU A 39 -0.72 17.95 -8.57
C GLU A 39 -0.56 16.42 -8.61
N GLU A 40 0.68 15.93 -8.63
CA GLU A 40 0.98 14.50 -8.56
C GLU A 40 0.48 13.90 -7.26
N ALA A 41 0.84 14.49 -6.12
CA ALA A 41 0.41 14.01 -4.80
C ALA A 41 -1.13 14.03 -4.65
N GLU A 42 -1.79 15.06 -5.19
CA GLU A 42 -3.25 15.14 -5.18
C GLU A 42 -3.90 14.09 -6.08
N MET A 43 -3.36 13.88 -7.28
CA MET A 43 -3.86 12.87 -8.23
C MET A 43 -3.75 11.47 -7.64
N THR A 44 -2.60 11.13 -7.06
CA THR A 44 -2.40 9.85 -6.37
C THR A 44 -3.40 9.67 -5.22
N LEU A 45 -3.61 10.69 -4.39
CA LEU A 45 -4.59 10.58 -3.30
C LEU A 45 -6.01 10.36 -3.83
N ARG A 46 -6.39 11.02 -4.93
CA ARG A 46 -7.70 10.83 -5.58
C ARG A 46 -7.87 9.41 -6.11
N GLU A 47 -6.82 8.81 -6.67
CA GLU A 47 -6.84 7.42 -7.13
C GLU A 47 -6.98 6.43 -5.98
N GLU A 48 -6.24 6.62 -4.88
CA GLU A 48 -6.36 5.80 -3.67
C GLU A 48 -7.78 5.85 -3.08
N ILE A 49 -8.37 7.05 -3.02
CA ILE A 49 -9.77 7.21 -2.58
C ILE A 49 -10.72 6.46 -3.52
N ARG A 50 -10.53 6.55 -4.83
CA ARG A 50 -11.37 5.87 -5.82
C ARG A 50 -11.26 4.34 -5.70
N LEU A 51 -10.05 3.83 -5.48
CA LEU A 51 -9.80 2.40 -5.28
C LEU A 51 -10.49 1.90 -4.00
N LEU A 52 -10.36 2.65 -2.90
CA LEU A 52 -11.04 2.33 -1.64
C LEU A 52 -12.55 2.28 -1.82
N LEU A 53 -13.15 3.29 -2.46
CA LEU A 53 -14.58 3.33 -2.71
C LEU A 53 -15.06 2.16 -3.59
N THR A 54 -14.25 1.75 -4.56
CA THR A 54 -14.55 0.58 -5.42
C THR A 54 -14.56 -0.70 -4.58
N LYS A 55 -13.54 -0.91 -3.74
CA LYS A 55 -13.48 -2.05 -2.82
C LYS A 55 -14.65 -2.06 -1.83
N CYS A 56 -15.05 -0.89 -1.31
CA CYS A 56 -16.21 -0.79 -0.42
C CYS A 56 -17.51 -1.16 -1.14
N ARG A 57 -17.67 -0.78 -2.41
CA ARG A 57 -18.83 -1.18 -3.21
C ARG A 57 -18.86 -2.69 -3.41
N ASP A 58 -17.75 -3.28 -3.85
CA ASP A 58 -17.65 -4.73 -4.04
C ASP A 58 -17.88 -5.49 -2.73
N TYR A 59 -17.42 -4.94 -1.60
CA TYR A 59 -17.69 -5.47 -0.27
C TYR A 59 -19.18 -5.41 0.07
N LEU A 60 -19.87 -4.30 -0.18
CA LEU A 60 -21.32 -4.20 0.06
C LEU A 60 -22.07 -5.26 -0.75
N ASP A 61 -21.75 -5.40 -2.04
CA ASP A 61 -22.34 -6.40 -2.93
C ASP A 61 -22.04 -7.84 -2.44
N SER A 62 -20.84 -8.08 -1.90
CA SER A 62 -20.43 -9.39 -1.36
C SER A 62 -20.94 -9.65 0.06
N SER A 63 -21.24 -8.61 0.83
CA SER A 63 -21.71 -8.70 2.23
C SER A 63 -23.11 -9.29 2.32
N GLU A 64 -23.96 -9.01 1.32
CA GLU A 64 -25.24 -9.69 1.16
C GLU A 64 -25.06 -11.20 0.94
N SER A 65 -24.00 -11.60 0.25
CA SER A 65 -23.67 -13.02 -0.01
C SER A 65 -23.09 -13.75 1.21
N LEU A 66 -22.42 -13.03 2.13
CA LEU A 66 -21.91 -13.58 3.39
C LEU A 66 -23.03 -13.94 4.37
N ASN A 67 -24.08 -13.11 4.43
CA ASN A 67 -25.25 -13.38 5.28
C ASN A 67 -26.22 -14.42 4.69
N GLY A 68 -26.04 -14.77 3.41
CA GLY A 68 -27.05 -15.47 2.60
C GLY A 68 -26.65 -16.80 1.98
N SER A 69 -25.58 -17.49 2.41
CA SER A 69 -25.11 -18.83 1.94
C SER A 69 -24.11 -18.89 0.76
N GLY A 70 -23.45 -17.80 0.37
CA GLY A 70 -22.57 -17.78 -0.81
C GLY A 70 -21.17 -18.37 -0.64
N TYR A 71 -20.66 -18.48 0.59
CA TYR A 71 -19.30 -18.99 0.86
C TYR A 71 -19.34 -20.21 1.77
N PRO A 72 -18.66 -21.33 1.42
CA PRO A 72 -18.58 -22.49 2.29
C PRO A 72 -17.79 -22.14 3.55
N MET A 73 -18.47 -22.13 4.70
CA MET A 73 -17.81 -22.13 6.00
C MET A 73 -17.37 -23.56 6.29
N VAL A 74 -16.06 -23.78 6.41
CA VAL A 74 -15.51 -25.09 6.78
C VAL A 74 -14.95 -25.00 8.19
N GLU A 75 -15.52 -25.78 9.10
CA GLU A 75 -14.96 -25.99 10.44
C GLU A 75 -13.72 -26.88 10.31
N ILE A 76 -12.53 -26.34 10.60
CA ILE A 76 -11.30 -27.14 10.66
C ILE A 76 -11.14 -27.67 12.10
N ARG A 77 -11.22 -28.99 12.26
CA ARG A 77 -10.95 -29.66 13.55
C ARG A 77 -9.49 -30.10 13.61
N PRO A 78 -8.82 -29.94 14.77
CA PRO A 78 -7.48 -30.48 14.96
C PRO A 78 -7.51 -32.01 14.95
N SER A 79 -6.52 -32.61 14.26
CA SER A 79 -6.26 -34.05 14.18
C SER A 79 -5.69 -34.62 15.46
#